data_AF-A0A545U3D5-F1
#
_entry.id   AF-A0A545U3D5-F1
#
_cell.length_a   1.000
_cell.length_b   1.000
_cell.length_c   1.000
_cell.angle_alpha   90.00
_cell.angle_beta   90.00
_cell.angle_gamma   90.00
#
_symmetry.space_group_name_H-M   'P 1'
#
loop_
_entity.id
_entity.type
_entity.pdbx_description
1 polymer ?
#
loop_
_entity_poly.entity_id
_entity_poly.type
_entity_poly.pdbx_seq_one_letter_code
_entity_poly.pdbx_strand_id
1 'polypeptide(L)'
;MDQRLKQLLSHMDSEDARLLRTLIEGFNGGKTEEKSLAELQERLEQTRARIKVIEEKARRKMADAKANPFCHYCRVKASDVEYMFQSDTNVNICSNCVVHGYRQLRMLRRES
;
A
#
# COMPACT_ATOMS: atom_id res chain seq x y z
N MET A 1 -24.43 2.33 -36.36
CA MET A 1 -23.91 3.50 -35.62
C MET A 1 -24.70 4.73 -36.05
N ASP A 2 -25.39 5.37 -35.11
CA ASP A 2 -26.28 6.53 -35.33
C ASP A 2 -25.54 7.72 -35.98
N GLN A 3 -26.18 8.40 -36.93
CA GLN A 3 -25.61 9.50 -37.69
C GLN A 3 -25.27 10.71 -36.80
N ARG A 4 -26.02 10.88 -35.72
CA ARG A 4 -25.80 11.92 -34.71
C ARG A 4 -24.53 11.67 -33.89
N LEU A 5 -24.24 10.40 -33.60
CA LEU A 5 -23.06 9.97 -32.85
C LEU A 5 -21.78 10.15 -33.68
N LYS A 6 -21.85 9.88 -34.99
CA LYS A 6 -20.73 10.13 -35.93
C LYS A 6 -20.36 11.60 -36.02
N GLN A 7 -21.35 12.51 -36.00
CA GLN A 7 -21.12 13.96 -36.01
C GLN A 7 -20.52 14.46 -34.69
N LEU A 8 -20.94 13.92 -33.54
CA LEU A 8 -20.33 14.26 -32.24
C LEU A 8 -18.86 13.81 -32.18
N LEU A 9 -18.56 12.59 -32.62
CA LEU A 9 -17.20 12.03 -32.63
C LEU A 9 -16.28 12.67 -33.69
N SER A 10 -16.80 13.47 -34.62
CA SER A 10 -15.97 14.23 -35.57
C SER A 10 -15.52 15.58 -35.04
N HIS A 11 -16.11 16.06 -33.94
CA HIS A 11 -15.78 17.35 -33.30
C HIS A 11 -14.95 17.18 -32.02
N MET A 12 -14.68 15.94 -31.61
CA MET A 12 -13.83 15.63 -30.46
C MET A 12 -12.39 15.38 -30.91
N ASP A 13 -11.42 15.89 -30.15
CA ASP A 13 -10.00 15.69 -30.40
C ASP A 13 -9.64 14.19 -30.46
N SER A 14 -8.63 13.89 -31.27
CA SER A 14 -8.46 12.61 -31.96
C SER A 14 -8.30 11.38 -31.06
N GLU A 15 -7.86 11.54 -29.82
CA GLU A 15 -7.63 10.44 -28.88
C GLU A 15 -8.92 10.00 -28.17
N ASP A 16 -9.70 10.95 -27.63
CA ASP A 16 -10.97 10.67 -26.96
C ASP A 16 -12.00 10.13 -27.95
N ALA A 17 -12.03 10.69 -29.16
CA ALA A 17 -12.90 10.20 -30.22
C ALA A 17 -12.52 8.79 -30.70
N ARG A 18 -11.25 8.40 -30.55
CA ARG A 18 -10.77 7.05 -30.89
C ARG A 18 -11.10 6.05 -29.79
N LEU A 19 -10.92 6.43 -28.52
CA LEU A 19 -11.35 5.64 -27.36
C LEU A 19 -12.86 5.35 -27.41
N LEU A 20 -13.67 6.37 -27.67
CA LEU A 20 -15.12 6.20 -27.77
C LEU A 20 -15.53 5.30 -28.95
N ARG A 21 -14.85 5.40 -30.11
CA ARG A 21 -15.09 4.48 -31.24
C ARG A 21 -14.78 3.03 -30.87
N THR A 22 -13.64 2.77 -30.24
CA THR A 22 -13.25 1.43 -29.80
C THR A 22 -14.22 0.85 -28.77
N LEU A 23 -14.71 1.68 -27.83
CA LEU A 23 -15.71 1.26 -26.85
C LEU A 23 -17.05 0.92 -27.51
N ILE A 24 -17.52 1.75 -28.45
CA ILE A 24 -18.78 1.53 -29.18
C ILE A 24 -18.70 0.27 -30.07
N GLU A 25 -17.55 0.03 -30.70
CA GLU A 25 -17.30 -1.17 -31.50
C GLU A 25 -17.23 -2.43 -30.63
N GLY A 26 -16.61 -2.35 -29.45
CA GLY A 26 -16.56 -3.43 -28.46
C GLY A 26 -17.92 -3.81 -27.89
N PHE A 27 -18.82 -2.83 -27.70
CA PHE A 27 -20.19 -3.07 -27.25
C PHE A 27 -21.11 -3.65 -28.34
N ASN A 28 -20.89 -3.33 -29.62
CA ASN A 28 -21.71 -3.84 -30.73
C ASN A 28 -21.25 -5.21 -31.24
N GLY A 29 -20.00 -5.60 -30.98
CA GLY A 29 -19.45 -6.91 -31.31
C GLY A 29 -19.72 -7.92 -30.19
N GLY A 30 -20.98 -8.36 -30.02
CA GLY A 30 -21.44 -9.26 -28.97
C GLY A 30 -20.89 -10.71 -29.01
N LYS A 31 -19.58 -10.90 -29.15
CA LYS A 31 -18.91 -12.23 -29.14
C LYS A 31 -17.69 -12.32 -28.23
N THR A 32 -17.39 -11.28 -27.45
CA THR A 32 -16.19 -11.22 -26.58
C THR A 32 -16.51 -11.28 -25.09
N GLU A 33 -17.78 -11.25 -24.69
CA GLU A 33 -18.14 -11.06 -23.29
C GLU A 33 -17.90 -12.29 -22.42
N GLU A 34 -18.28 -13.50 -22.84
CA GLU A 34 -18.13 -14.71 -21.99
C GLU A 34 -16.68 -15.15 -21.78
N LYS A 35 -15.83 -15.08 -22.83
CA LYS A 35 -14.39 -15.35 -22.68
C LYS A 35 -13.71 -14.28 -21.83
N SER A 36 -14.06 -12.99 -22.01
CA SER A 36 -13.49 -11.93 -21.17
C SER A 36 -13.97 -11.99 -19.73
N LEU A 37 -15.22 -12.41 -19.48
CA LEU A 37 -15.78 -12.54 -18.13
C LEU A 37 -15.13 -13.69 -17.37
N ALA A 38 -14.92 -14.84 -18.03
CA ALA A 38 -14.20 -15.97 -17.44
C ALA A 38 -12.73 -15.61 -17.13
N GLU A 39 -12.03 -14.95 -18.06
CA GLU A 39 -10.66 -14.46 -17.84
C GLU A 39 -10.58 -13.41 -16.72
N LEU A 40 -11.58 -12.53 -16.61
CA LEU A 40 -11.69 -11.56 -15.52
C LEU A 40 -11.96 -12.23 -14.17
N GLN A 41 -12.81 -13.26 -14.13
CA GLN A 41 -13.08 -14.05 -12.93
C GLN A 41 -11.80 -14.78 -12.46
N GLU A 42 -11.08 -15.43 -13.38
CA GLU A 42 -9.82 -16.09 -13.06
C GLU A 42 -8.78 -15.10 -12.52
N ARG A 43 -8.63 -13.92 -13.15
CA ARG A 43 -7.74 -12.85 -12.66
C ARG A 43 -8.14 -12.34 -11.28
N LEU A 44 -9.43 -12.23 -11.00
CA LEU A 44 -9.96 -11.85 -9.69
C LEU A 44 -9.63 -12.90 -8.63
N GLU A 45 -9.77 -14.18 -8.94
CA GLU A 45 -9.41 -15.28 -8.03
C GLU A 45 -7.91 -15.32 -7.76
N GLN A 46 -7.07 -15.17 -8.79
CA GLN A 46 -5.62 -15.06 -8.63
C GLN A 46 -5.23 -13.84 -7.77
N THR A 47 -5.91 -12.71 -7.96
CA THR A 47 -5.68 -11.50 -7.17
C THR A 47 -6.09 -11.70 -5.72
N ARG A 48 -7.26 -12.30 -5.46
CA ARG A 48 -7.72 -12.65 -4.10
C ARG A 48 -6.75 -13.60 -3.40
N ALA A 49 -6.22 -14.61 -4.11
CA ALA A 49 -5.22 -15.51 -3.56
C ALA A 49 -3.94 -14.77 -3.17
N ARG A 50 -3.46 -13.85 -4.01
CA ARG A 50 -2.29 -13.02 -3.70
C ARG A 50 -2.52 -12.09 -2.51
N ILE A 51 -3.71 -11.50 -2.40
CA ILE A 51 -4.08 -10.67 -1.23
C ILE A 51 -4.00 -11.50 0.05
N LYS A 52 -4.59 -12.71 0.09
CA LYS A 52 -4.49 -13.60 1.26
C LYS A 52 -3.05 -13.92 1.66
N VAL A 53 -2.17 -14.15 0.68
CA VAL A 53 -0.73 -14.39 0.94
C VAL A 53 -0.05 -13.15 1.54
N ILE A 54 -0.37 -11.96 1.03
CA ILE A 54 0.17 -10.69 1.53
C ILE A 54 -0.33 -10.43 2.96
N GLU A 55 -1.62 -10.62 3.22
CA GLU A 55 -2.23 -10.48 4.55
C GLU A 55 -1.58 -11.42 5.56
N GLU A 56 -1.39 -12.70 5.20
CA GLU A 56 -0.75 -13.68 6.08
C GLU A 56 0.72 -13.30 6.37
N LYS A 57 1.46 -12.85 5.36
CA LYS A 57 2.83 -12.37 5.52
C LYS A 57 2.89 -11.14 6.42
N ALA A 58 1.96 -10.20 6.28
CA ALA A 58 1.85 -9.01 7.12
C ALA A 58 1.51 -9.40 8.56
N ARG A 59 0.56 -10.31 8.77
CA ARG A 59 0.17 -10.82 10.09
C ARG A 59 1.34 -11.47 10.83
N ARG A 60 2.11 -12.33 10.15
CA ARG A 60 3.33 -12.93 10.71
C ARG A 60 4.36 -11.87 11.07
N LYS A 61 4.63 -10.91 10.19
CA LYS A 61 5.56 -9.81 10.49
C LYS A 61 5.11 -8.96 11.67
N MET A 62 3.81 -8.69 11.81
CA MET A 62 3.27 -7.96 12.96
C MET A 62 3.39 -8.77 14.25
N ALA A 63 3.12 -10.08 14.20
CA ALA A 63 3.33 -10.99 15.34
C ALA A 63 4.81 -11.03 15.75
N ASP A 64 5.73 -11.14 14.79
CA ASP A 64 7.17 -11.14 15.03
C ASP A 64 7.65 -9.80 15.59
N ALA A 65 7.13 -8.67 15.11
CA ALA A 65 7.45 -7.34 15.62
C ALA A 65 6.90 -7.12 17.03
N LYS A 66 5.78 -7.75 17.38
CA LYS A 66 5.22 -7.74 18.74
C LYS A 66 6.06 -8.63 19.68
N ALA A 67 6.52 -9.78 19.21
CA ALA A 67 7.39 -10.66 19.96
C ALA A 67 8.81 -10.11 20.11
N ASN A 68 9.32 -9.42 19.09
CA ASN A 68 10.65 -8.83 19.04
C ASN A 68 10.54 -7.33 18.78
N PRO A 69 10.23 -6.53 19.82
CA PRO A 69 10.14 -5.10 19.65
C PRO A 69 11.52 -4.51 19.37
N PHE A 70 11.55 -3.46 18.54
CA PHE A 70 12.79 -2.75 18.17
C PHE A 70 12.76 -1.35 18.78
N CYS A 71 13.93 -0.83 19.14
CA CYS A 71 14.05 0.56 19.52
C CYS A 71 13.67 1.48 18.36
N HIS A 72 12.81 2.45 18.63
CA HIS A 72 12.33 3.42 17.67
C HIS A 72 13.47 4.27 17.06
N TYR A 73 14.46 4.64 17.87
CA TYR A 73 15.55 5.54 17.46
C TYR A 73 16.72 4.80 16.81
N CYS A 74 17.24 3.74 17.45
CA CYS A 74 18.43 3.02 16.94
C CYS A 74 18.12 1.72 16.20
N ARG A 75 16.84 1.31 16.13
CA ARG A 75 16.39 0.07 15.46
C ARG A 75 17.02 -1.23 15.98
N VAL A 76 17.67 -1.21 17.15
CA VAL A 76 18.18 -2.41 17.80
C VAL A 76 17.03 -3.22 18.39
N LYS A 77 17.10 -4.55 18.32
CA LYS A 77 16.09 -5.48 18.87
C LYS A 77 16.14 -5.52 20.39
N ALA A 78 15.01 -5.86 21.02
CA ALA A 78 14.94 -6.12 22.45
C ALA A 78 15.88 -7.24 22.93
N SER A 79 16.17 -8.24 22.09
CA SER A 79 17.12 -9.31 22.43
C SER A 79 18.56 -8.83 22.61
N ASP A 80 18.91 -7.70 22.01
CA ASP A 80 20.28 -7.22 21.88
C ASP A 80 20.57 -6.02 22.81
N VAL A 81 19.59 -5.62 23.63
CA VAL A 81 19.73 -4.52 24.60
C VAL A 81 19.28 -4.96 25.99
N GLU A 82 19.93 -4.44 27.02
CA GLU A 82 19.63 -4.78 28.41
C GLU A 82 18.18 -4.49 28.80
N TYR A 83 17.65 -3.34 28.35
CA TYR A 83 16.29 -2.91 28.67
C TYR A 83 15.64 -2.13 27.52
N MET A 84 14.38 -2.46 27.24
CA MET A 84 13.50 -1.68 26.39
C MET A 84 12.29 -1.18 27.18
N PHE A 85 12.04 0.12 27.08
CA PHE A 85 10.91 0.80 27.68
C PHE A 85 9.81 0.98 26.64
N GLN A 86 8.56 0.70 27.02
CA GLN A 86 7.38 1.02 26.21
C GLN A 86 6.68 2.24 26.83
N SER A 87 6.48 3.29 26.04
CA SER A 87 5.71 4.46 26.45
C SER A 87 4.21 4.29 26.16
N ASP A 88 3.38 5.18 26.73
CA ASP A 88 1.94 5.26 26.45
C ASP A 88 1.61 5.47 24.96
N THR A 89 2.56 6.01 24.20
CA THR A 89 2.46 6.15 22.74
C THR A 89 2.80 4.87 21.97
N ASN A 90 2.94 3.72 22.65
CA ASN A 90 3.40 2.43 22.09
C ASN A 90 4.76 2.50 21.39
N VAL A 91 5.61 3.44 21.82
CA VAL A 91 6.96 3.59 21.29
C VAL A 91 7.92 2.84 22.19
N ASN A 92 8.71 1.99 21.56
CA ASN A 92 9.74 1.20 22.18
C ASN A 92 11.08 1.95 22.16
N ILE A 93 11.70 2.21 23.31
CA ILE A 93 12.96 2.97 23.42
C ILE A 93 13.96 2.16 24.24
N CYS A 94 15.19 1.97 23.74
CA CYS A 94 16.22 1.28 24.52
C CYS A 94 16.90 2.20 25.53
N SER A 95 17.47 1.62 26.59
CA SER A 95 18.23 2.33 27.62
C SER A 95 19.30 3.28 27.05
N ASN A 96 20.04 2.85 26.03
CA ASN A 96 21.06 3.67 25.38
C ASN A 96 20.47 4.95 24.78
N CYS A 97 19.37 4.84 24.02
CA CYS A 97 18.70 6.00 23.42
C CYS A 97 18.09 6.92 24.47
N VAL A 98 17.57 6.38 25.59
CA VAL A 98 17.11 7.18 26.73
C VAL A 98 18.27 8.01 27.31
N VAL A 99 19.43 7.38 27.57
CA VAL A 99 20.61 8.06 28.11
C VAL A 99 21.12 9.15 27.17
N HIS A 100 21.18 8.85 25.86
CA HIS A 100 21.58 9.84 24.86
C HIS A 100 20.61 11.02 24.82
N GLY A 101 19.30 10.77 24.84
CA GLY A 101 18.28 11.82 24.89
C GLY A 101 18.43 12.71 26.14
N TYR A 102 18.61 12.11 27.31
CA TYR A 102 18.85 12.87 28.54
C TYR A 102 20.13 13.71 28.50
N ARG A 103 21.22 13.19 27.93
CA ARG A 103 22.46 13.96 27.76
C ARG A 103 22.24 15.18 26.86
N GLN A 104 21.56 15.01 25.73
CA GLN A 104 21.25 16.13 24.82
C GLN A 104 20.37 17.20 25.47
N LEU A 105 19.31 16.78 26.18
CA LEU A 105 18.44 17.71 26.90
C LEU A 105 19.20 18.48 28.00
N ARG A 106 20.13 17.83 28.70
CA ARG A 106 20.98 18.51 29.69
C ARG A 106 21.92 19.55 29.06
N MET A 107 22.43 19.29 27.85
CA MET A 107 23.26 20.26 27.13
C MET A 107 22.42 21.49 26.75
N LEU A 108 21.26 21.27 26.12
CA LEU A 108 20.35 22.35 25.72
C LEU A 108 19.88 23.21 26.91
N ARG A 109 19.58 22.60 28.06
CA ARG A 109 19.18 23.33 29.28
C ARG A 109 20.30 24.11 29.96
N ARG A 110 21.57 23.82 29.66
CA ARG A 110 22.72 24.58 30.17
C ARG A 110 23.07 25.77 29.28
N GLU A 111 22.56 25.78 28.05
CA GLU A 111 22.75 26.84 27.05
C GLU A 111 21.59 27.85 27.05
N SER A 112 20.57 27.64 27.90
CA SER A 112 19.41 28.52 28.16
C SER A 112 19.54 29.18 29.53
#